data_AF-A0A4R1Y2Y7-F1
#
_entry.id   AF-A0A4R1Y2Y7-F1
#
_cell.length_a   1.000
_cell.length_b   1.000
_cell.length_c   1.000
_cell.angle_alpha   90.00
_cell.angle_beta   90.00
_cell.angle_gamma   90.00
#
_symmetry.space_group_name_H-M   'P 1'
#
loop_
_entity.id
_entity.type
_entity.pdbx_description
1 polymer ?
#
loop_
_entity_poly.entity_id
_entity_poly.type
_entity_poly.pdbx_seq_one_letter_code
_entity_poly.pdbx_strand_id
1 'polypeptide(L)'
;MNEFCTIQLYLDQHWIDCAIVELLDATTLGWEARTRTSYLFEYAISHMQARDIHALSFNLPVNVQSVKTDTWPAFLMDLLPQGHGRKELLKELKFSENAQQHADWALLKAGAGNPIGHLRVKEAHEWLNENFPVKHSQGFSLEEITQRKETFIESLASYGLFIAGSSGVQGEWPKLLLTQAQDGLYYLDHTLADEHAKKHWLVKFSRGHDPRLEKILSQEALYMQLARHLDLRVYQDIELHKRTLFIPRFDRKVTDRGVERISQESIAALSDQAGFGVKLSHNQICQLLANSCTHPETEIIEYLKRDIANVALGNKDNHTRNTAIQRSEQGLIQLTPVFDFAPMWLHPDGIARTTRWERDDQGGSPQWS
;
A
#
# COMPACT_ATOMS: atom_id res chain seq x y z
N MET A 1 -19.95 -15.04 8.99
CA MET A 1 -18.63 -14.82 8.37
C MET A 1 -17.60 -15.43 9.30
N ASN A 2 -16.64 -16.23 8.81
CA ASN A 2 -15.65 -16.84 9.71
C ASN A 2 -14.90 -15.75 10.47
N GLU A 3 -14.68 -15.98 11.76
CA GLU A 3 -13.98 -15.09 12.69
C GLU A 3 -12.45 -15.19 12.56
N PHE A 4 -11.97 -15.80 11.48
CA PHE A 4 -10.55 -15.84 11.13
C PHE A 4 -10.33 -15.52 9.65
N CYS A 5 -9.10 -15.13 9.33
CA CYS A 5 -8.59 -15.08 7.98
C CYS A 5 -7.20 -15.71 7.90
N THR A 6 -6.89 -16.26 6.74
CA THR A 6 -5.61 -16.89 6.43
C THR A 6 -4.75 -15.89 5.70
N ILE A 7 -3.55 -15.62 6.23
CA ILE A 7 -2.57 -14.76 5.58
C ILE A 7 -1.69 -15.63 4.71
N GLN A 8 -1.60 -15.23 3.44
CA GLN A 8 -0.66 -15.79 2.49
C GLN A 8 0.47 -14.81 2.24
N LEU A 9 1.67 -15.34 2.07
CA LEU A 9 2.83 -14.60 1.60
C LEU A 9 3.35 -15.20 0.30
N TYR A 10 3.96 -14.37 -0.53
CA TYR A 10 4.49 -14.80 -1.81
C TYR A 10 5.99 -15.10 -1.70
N LEU A 11 6.36 -16.36 -1.90
CA LEU A 11 7.75 -16.84 -1.93
C LEU A 11 7.91 -17.88 -3.04
N ASP A 12 9.10 -17.95 -3.63
CA ASP A 12 9.44 -18.95 -4.64
C ASP A 12 8.39 -19.11 -5.75
N GLN A 13 7.85 -17.98 -6.21
CA GLN A 13 6.80 -17.91 -7.24
C GLN A 13 5.41 -18.44 -6.85
N HIS A 14 5.16 -18.68 -5.57
CA HIS A 14 3.89 -19.23 -5.06
C HIS A 14 3.34 -18.44 -3.88
N TRP A 15 2.02 -18.45 -3.73
CA TRP A 15 1.34 -17.99 -2.52
C TRP A 15 1.29 -19.13 -1.50
N ILE A 16 1.87 -18.91 -0.32
CA ILE A 16 1.99 -19.89 0.75
C ILE A 16 1.13 -19.45 1.92
N ASP A 17 0.24 -20.33 2.40
CA ASP A 17 -0.48 -20.13 3.67
C ASP A 17 0.57 -20.09 4.80
N CYS A 18 0.69 -18.98 5.51
CA CYS A 18 1.77 -18.79 6.49
C CYS A 18 1.27 -18.54 7.91
N ALA A 19 0.08 -17.96 8.07
CA ALA A 19 -0.47 -17.60 9.36
C ALA A 19 -1.99 -17.48 9.33
N ILE A 20 -2.58 -17.50 10.52
CA ILE A 20 -4.00 -17.25 10.75
C ILE A 20 -4.11 -16.05 11.71
N VAL A 21 -5.01 -15.12 11.40
CA VAL A 21 -5.47 -14.09 12.33
C VAL A 21 -6.91 -14.41 12.71
N GLU A 22 -7.14 -14.64 13.99
CA GLU A 22 -8.44 -14.95 14.59
C GLU A 22 -8.92 -13.74 15.42
N LEU A 23 -10.18 -13.34 15.23
CA LEU A 23 -10.86 -12.37 16.08
C LEU A 23 -11.27 -13.05 17.39
N LEU A 24 -10.99 -12.39 18.50
CA LEU A 24 -11.38 -12.83 19.84
C LEU A 24 -12.64 -12.11 20.35
N ASP A 25 -13.10 -11.09 19.62
CA ASP A 25 -14.30 -10.31 19.89
C ASP A 25 -15.19 -10.24 18.64
N ALA A 26 -16.36 -9.60 18.78
CA ALA A 26 -17.32 -9.44 17.69
C ALA A 26 -16.73 -8.69 16.49
N THR A 27 -17.00 -9.22 15.28
CA THR A 27 -16.62 -8.61 13.99
C THR A 27 -17.07 -7.15 13.83
N THR A 28 -18.12 -6.73 14.51
CA THR A 28 -18.66 -5.36 14.45
C THR A 28 -17.76 -4.30 15.09
N LEU A 29 -16.77 -4.71 15.89
CA LEU A 29 -15.75 -3.80 16.43
C LEU A 29 -14.70 -3.42 15.37
N GLY A 30 -14.67 -4.10 14.23
CA GLY A 30 -13.70 -3.82 13.16
C GLY A 30 -12.26 -3.99 13.64
N TRP A 31 -11.39 -3.06 13.24
CA TRP A 31 -9.97 -3.09 13.63
C TRP A 31 -9.71 -2.98 15.13
N GLU A 32 -10.68 -2.50 15.91
CA GLU A 32 -10.60 -2.39 17.38
C GLU A 32 -10.84 -3.74 18.08
N ALA A 33 -11.27 -4.78 17.35
CA ALA A 33 -11.43 -6.13 17.91
C ALA A 33 -10.08 -6.72 18.33
N ARG A 34 -10.03 -7.38 19.50
CA ARG A 34 -8.84 -8.13 19.91
C ARG A 34 -8.62 -9.30 18.98
N THR A 35 -7.36 -9.65 18.76
CA THR A 35 -7.00 -10.73 17.84
C THR A 35 -5.96 -11.67 18.41
N ARG A 36 -5.89 -12.86 17.82
CA ARG A 36 -4.79 -13.80 17.97
C ARG A 36 -4.18 -14.06 16.60
N THR A 37 -2.89 -13.80 16.47
CA THR A 37 -2.11 -14.13 15.28
C THR A 37 -1.25 -15.36 15.57
N SER A 38 -1.31 -16.37 14.71
CA SER A 38 -0.51 -17.58 14.84
C SER A 38 0.07 -17.95 13.47
N TYR A 39 1.40 -18.06 13.37
CA TYR A 39 1.99 -18.71 12.19
C TYR A 39 1.58 -20.18 12.15
N LEU A 40 1.39 -20.72 10.95
CA LEU A 40 1.17 -22.15 10.76
C LEU A 40 2.44 -22.89 11.21
N PHE A 41 2.26 -23.99 11.92
CA PHE A 41 3.36 -24.70 12.58
C PHE A 41 4.48 -25.09 11.59
N GLU A 42 4.13 -25.70 10.46
CA GLU A 42 5.08 -26.12 9.43
C GLU A 42 5.87 -24.94 8.84
N TYR A 43 5.18 -23.81 8.61
CA TYR A 43 5.80 -22.58 8.16
C TYR A 43 6.75 -22.00 9.23
N ALA A 44 6.30 -21.95 10.48
CA ALA A 44 7.04 -21.38 11.59
C ALA A 44 8.35 -22.13 11.88
N ILE A 45 8.37 -23.46 11.76
CA ILE A 45 9.59 -24.26 11.91
C ILE A 45 10.61 -23.97 10.80
N SER A 46 10.14 -23.72 9.58
CA SER A 46 11.02 -23.51 8.41
C SER A 46 11.69 -22.14 8.42
N HIS A 47 11.05 -21.13 9.03
CA HIS A 47 11.52 -19.74 8.99
C HIS A 47 11.64 -19.10 10.38
N MET A 48 11.78 -19.90 11.44
CA MET A 48 11.79 -19.45 12.84
C MET A 48 12.71 -18.23 13.05
N GLN A 49 12.21 -17.23 13.77
CA GLN A 49 12.87 -15.95 14.10
C GLN A 49 13.14 -15.01 12.92
N ALA A 50 12.77 -15.37 11.69
CA ALA A 50 12.89 -14.46 10.56
C ALA A 50 12.06 -13.18 10.78
N ARG A 51 12.62 -12.05 10.33
CA ARG A 51 11.97 -10.72 10.31
C ARG A 51 11.91 -10.12 8.91
N ASP A 52 12.49 -10.81 7.94
CA ASP A 52 12.62 -10.39 6.56
C ASP A 52 11.31 -10.68 5.78
N ILE A 53 11.41 -10.96 4.49
CA ILE A 53 10.27 -11.34 3.65
C ILE A 53 9.48 -12.55 4.17
N HIS A 54 10.06 -13.39 5.02
CA HIS A 54 9.35 -14.56 5.56
C HIS A 54 8.38 -14.20 6.69
N ALA A 55 8.43 -12.99 7.23
CA ALA A 55 7.60 -12.55 8.35
C ALA A 55 6.47 -11.61 7.90
N LEU A 56 5.30 -11.75 8.53
CA LEU A 56 4.14 -10.88 8.34
C LEU A 56 4.46 -9.40 8.54
N SER A 57 5.26 -9.07 9.56
CA SER A 57 5.61 -7.71 9.96
C SER A 57 6.96 -7.73 10.66
N PHE A 58 7.67 -6.60 10.69
CA PHE A 58 8.86 -6.46 11.52
C PHE A 58 8.59 -6.80 13.00
N ASN A 59 7.46 -6.39 13.55
CA ASN A 59 7.09 -6.62 14.96
C ASN A 59 6.48 -8.00 15.23
N LEU A 60 6.21 -8.78 14.17
CA LEU A 60 5.72 -10.15 14.26
C LEU A 60 6.73 -11.10 13.58
N PRO A 61 7.93 -11.29 14.15
CA PRO A 61 8.86 -12.29 13.64
C PRO A 61 8.21 -13.67 13.61
N VAL A 62 8.66 -14.52 12.70
CA VAL A 62 8.15 -15.89 12.58
C VAL A 62 8.37 -16.64 13.89
N ASN A 63 7.30 -17.16 14.48
CA ASN A 63 7.33 -17.85 15.75
C ASN A 63 6.19 -18.86 15.86
N VAL A 64 6.43 -19.97 16.57
CA VAL A 64 5.41 -20.98 16.90
C VAL A 64 4.39 -20.50 17.94
N GLN A 65 4.76 -19.51 18.74
CA GLN A 65 3.88 -18.93 19.74
C GLN A 65 2.89 -17.97 19.09
N SER A 66 1.61 -18.14 19.41
CA SER A 66 0.59 -17.18 19.02
C SER A 66 0.74 -15.86 19.78
N VAL A 67 0.54 -14.73 19.10
CA VAL A 67 0.54 -13.39 19.68
C VAL A 67 -0.90 -12.91 19.82
N LYS A 68 -1.27 -12.43 21.01
CA LYS A 68 -2.58 -11.78 21.24
C LYS A 68 -2.38 -10.28 21.34
N THR A 69 -3.23 -9.53 20.66
CA THR A 69 -3.20 -8.07 20.66
C THR A 69 -4.58 -7.52 20.97
N ASP A 70 -4.62 -6.32 21.56
CA ASP A 70 -5.89 -5.70 21.96
C ASP A 70 -6.69 -5.10 20.78
N THR A 71 -6.10 -5.12 19.59
CA THR A 71 -6.68 -4.69 18.32
C THR A 71 -6.22 -5.65 17.22
N TRP A 72 -6.51 -5.36 15.96
CA TRP A 72 -5.88 -6.05 14.85
C TRP A 72 -4.36 -5.88 14.86
N PRO A 73 -3.58 -6.84 14.33
CA PRO A 73 -2.18 -6.62 14.02
C PRO A 73 -2.04 -5.43 13.07
N ALA A 74 -1.11 -4.52 13.36
CA ALA A 74 -1.05 -3.24 12.65
C ALA A 74 -0.85 -3.39 11.13
N PHE A 75 -0.16 -4.44 10.67
CA PHE A 75 0.03 -4.71 9.23
C PHE A 75 -1.28 -4.95 8.47
N LEU A 76 -2.34 -5.46 9.12
CA LEU A 76 -3.64 -5.64 8.45
C LEU A 76 -4.26 -4.30 8.05
N MET A 77 -3.93 -3.22 8.74
CA MET A 77 -4.41 -1.88 8.39
C MET A 77 -3.86 -1.39 7.04
N ASP A 78 -2.69 -1.88 6.64
CA ASP A 78 -2.08 -1.56 5.35
C ASP A 78 -2.69 -2.38 4.21
N LEU A 79 -3.28 -3.54 4.53
CA LEU A 79 -4.00 -4.39 3.57
C LEU A 79 -5.48 -4.00 3.41
N LEU A 80 -6.07 -3.41 4.44
CA LEU A 80 -7.48 -3.01 4.47
C LEU A 80 -7.76 -1.94 3.39
N PRO A 81 -8.75 -2.14 2.50
CA PRO A 81 -9.15 -1.15 1.51
C PRO A 81 -9.55 0.20 2.14
N GLN A 82 -9.13 1.29 1.49
CA GLN A 82 -9.40 2.66 1.92
C GLN A 82 -9.92 3.51 0.74
N GLY A 83 -10.32 4.75 1.04
CA GLY A 83 -10.68 5.74 0.02
C GLY A 83 -11.85 5.31 -0.87
N HIS A 84 -11.73 5.55 -2.18
CA HIS A 84 -12.77 5.17 -3.15
C HIS A 84 -12.97 3.66 -3.23
N GLY A 85 -11.88 2.89 -3.19
CA GLY A 85 -11.95 1.43 -3.27
C GLY A 85 -12.77 0.81 -2.15
N ARG A 86 -12.61 1.33 -0.92
CA ARG A 86 -13.48 0.98 0.22
C ARG A 86 -14.96 1.19 -0.11
N LYS A 87 -15.33 2.38 -0.64
CA LYS A 87 -16.73 2.73 -0.87
C LYS A 87 -17.39 1.82 -1.90
N GLU A 88 -16.68 1.50 -2.97
CA GLU A 88 -17.23 0.59 -3.99
C GLU A 88 -17.34 -0.83 -3.46
N LEU A 89 -16.33 -1.33 -2.72
CA LEU A 89 -16.40 -2.66 -2.12
C LEU A 89 -17.51 -2.76 -1.05
N LEU A 90 -17.80 -1.68 -0.30
CA LEU A 90 -18.94 -1.64 0.60
C LEU A 90 -20.27 -1.86 -0.13
N LYS A 91 -20.44 -1.29 -1.34
CA LYS A 91 -21.66 -1.50 -2.15
C LYS A 91 -21.80 -2.96 -2.58
N GLU A 92 -20.71 -3.57 -3.07
CA GLU A 92 -20.69 -4.98 -3.47
C GLU A 92 -21.04 -5.91 -2.30
N LEU A 93 -20.53 -5.57 -1.11
CA LEU A 93 -20.82 -6.28 0.13
C LEU A 93 -22.19 -5.91 0.74
N LYS A 94 -22.98 -5.06 0.08
CA LYS A 94 -24.33 -4.62 0.50
C LYS A 94 -24.34 -3.87 1.84
N PHE A 95 -23.25 -3.18 2.16
CA PHE A 95 -23.17 -2.22 3.25
C PHE A 95 -23.52 -0.80 2.78
N SER A 96 -23.80 0.10 3.72
CA SER A 96 -23.83 1.53 3.43
C SER A 96 -22.43 2.02 3.04
N GLU A 97 -22.30 2.91 2.06
CA GLU A 97 -21.03 3.55 1.68
C GLU A 97 -20.34 4.29 2.84
N ASN A 98 -21.10 4.66 3.87
CA ASN A 98 -20.61 5.35 5.07
C ASN A 98 -20.35 4.37 6.23
N ALA A 99 -20.41 3.06 5.98
CA ALA A 99 -20.09 2.06 7.00
C ALA A 99 -18.66 2.23 7.50
N GLN A 100 -18.54 2.34 8.81
CA GLN A 100 -17.28 2.53 9.52
C GLN A 100 -16.74 1.16 9.98
N GLN A 101 -16.30 1.05 11.24
CA GLN A 101 -15.55 -0.10 11.74
C GLN A 101 -16.26 -1.45 11.57
N HIS A 102 -17.59 -1.49 11.72
CA HIS A 102 -18.36 -2.73 11.64
C HIS A 102 -18.29 -3.46 10.29
N ALA A 103 -17.83 -2.79 9.22
CA ALA A 103 -17.63 -3.39 7.91
C ALA A 103 -16.16 -3.76 7.63
N ASP A 104 -15.22 -3.39 8.50
CA ASP A 104 -13.79 -3.53 8.22
C ASP A 104 -13.39 -4.99 8.01
N TRP A 105 -13.89 -5.93 8.82
CA TRP A 105 -13.56 -7.34 8.67
C TRP A 105 -14.05 -7.91 7.33
N ALA A 106 -15.26 -7.53 6.92
CA ALA A 106 -15.82 -7.91 5.63
C ALA A 106 -15.00 -7.32 4.47
N LEU A 107 -14.60 -6.05 4.59
CA LEU A 107 -13.75 -5.36 3.62
C LEU A 107 -12.37 -6.01 3.50
N LEU A 108 -11.74 -6.37 4.62
CA LEU A 108 -10.46 -7.06 4.62
C LEU A 108 -10.58 -8.41 3.88
N LYS A 109 -11.63 -9.18 4.18
CA LYS A 109 -11.88 -10.50 3.60
C LYS A 109 -12.41 -10.50 2.16
N ALA A 110 -12.68 -9.34 1.59
CA ALA A 110 -13.06 -9.20 0.18
C ALA A 110 -12.03 -8.40 -0.63
N GLY A 111 -11.24 -7.55 0.05
CA GLY A 111 -10.39 -6.56 -0.60
C GLY A 111 -8.91 -6.60 -0.26
N ALA A 112 -8.42 -7.63 0.43
CA ALA A 112 -6.98 -7.83 0.61
C ALA A 112 -6.44 -8.97 -0.26
N GLY A 113 -7.03 -9.24 -1.44
CA GLY A 113 -6.67 -10.37 -2.31
C GLY A 113 -5.47 -10.14 -3.23
N ASN A 114 -5.15 -8.90 -3.57
CA ASN A 114 -3.95 -8.53 -4.35
C ASN A 114 -3.41 -7.14 -3.93
N PRO A 115 -2.96 -6.97 -2.66
CA PRO A 115 -2.53 -5.68 -2.16
C PRO A 115 -1.07 -5.34 -2.57
N ILE A 116 -0.62 -4.16 -2.14
CA ILE A 116 0.80 -3.76 -2.21
C ILE A 116 1.64 -4.67 -1.33
N GLY A 117 2.88 -4.94 -1.75
CA GLY A 117 3.81 -5.81 -1.05
C GLY A 117 3.61 -7.27 -1.42
N HIS A 118 3.96 -8.15 -0.49
CA HIS A 118 4.08 -9.60 -0.68
C HIS A 118 3.05 -10.42 0.09
N LEU A 119 2.14 -9.77 0.84
CA LEU A 119 1.10 -10.44 1.61
C LEU A 119 -0.24 -10.37 0.89
N ARG A 120 -1.14 -11.29 1.20
CA ARG A 120 -2.58 -11.18 0.89
C ARG A 120 -3.40 -11.94 1.91
N VAL A 121 -4.70 -11.67 1.94
CA VAL A 121 -5.69 -12.48 2.65
C VAL A 121 -6.24 -13.50 1.67
N LYS A 122 -6.12 -14.79 2.01
CA LYS A 122 -6.55 -15.91 1.15
C LYS A 122 -8.03 -15.81 0.82
N GLU A 123 -8.87 -15.58 1.84
CA GLU A 123 -10.32 -15.48 1.65
C GLU A 123 -10.72 -14.31 0.76
N ALA A 124 -9.91 -13.23 0.72
CA ALA A 124 -10.14 -12.12 -0.19
C ALA A 124 -9.77 -12.45 -1.63
N HIS A 125 -8.72 -13.24 -1.83
CA HIS A 125 -8.39 -13.76 -3.15
C HIS A 125 -9.45 -14.74 -3.67
N GLU A 126 -9.94 -15.64 -2.80
CA GLU A 126 -11.02 -16.57 -3.12
C GLU A 126 -12.32 -15.82 -3.44
N TRP A 127 -12.71 -14.85 -2.59
CA TRP A 127 -13.88 -14.00 -2.84
C TRP A 127 -13.80 -13.26 -4.18
N LEU A 128 -12.63 -12.69 -4.51
CA LEU A 128 -12.41 -12.02 -5.80
C LEU A 128 -12.62 -12.99 -6.96
N ASN A 129 -12.03 -14.19 -6.90
CA ASN A 129 -12.16 -15.19 -7.97
C ASN A 129 -13.60 -15.74 -8.11
N GLU A 130 -14.33 -15.87 -7.00
CA GLU A 130 -15.72 -16.36 -7.00
C GLU A 130 -16.71 -15.33 -7.56
N ASN A 131 -16.56 -14.06 -7.17
CA ASN A 131 -17.49 -12.99 -7.56
C ASN A 131 -17.12 -12.35 -8.89
N PHE A 132 -15.83 -12.35 -9.25
CA PHE A 132 -15.29 -11.74 -10.46
C PHE A 132 -14.33 -12.69 -11.20
N PRO A 133 -14.80 -13.87 -11.63
CA PRO A 133 -13.95 -14.86 -12.27
C PRO A 133 -13.34 -14.35 -13.57
N VAL A 134 -12.02 -14.48 -13.69
CA VAL A 134 -11.29 -14.13 -14.92
C VAL A 134 -11.59 -15.17 -16.00
N LYS A 135 -12.62 -14.91 -16.83
CA LYS A 135 -12.97 -15.80 -17.96
C LYS A 135 -11.99 -15.68 -19.12
N HIS A 136 -11.59 -14.44 -19.43
CA HIS A 136 -10.57 -14.09 -20.41
C HIS A 136 -9.75 -12.94 -19.85
N SER A 137 -8.43 -12.97 -19.96
CA SER A 137 -7.60 -11.81 -19.58
C SER A 137 -7.64 -10.80 -20.72
N GLN A 138 -8.29 -9.67 -20.51
CA GLN A 138 -8.40 -8.61 -21.52
C GLN A 138 -7.26 -7.60 -21.36
N GLY A 139 -6.47 -7.46 -22.42
CA GLY A 139 -5.42 -6.45 -22.51
C GLY A 139 -5.95 -5.16 -23.11
N PHE A 140 -5.42 -4.03 -22.64
CA PHE A 140 -5.75 -2.69 -23.12
C PHE A 140 -4.50 -2.00 -23.62
N SER A 141 -4.63 -1.24 -24.70
CA SER A 141 -3.60 -0.30 -25.12
C SER A 141 -3.50 0.89 -24.16
N LEU A 142 -2.35 1.56 -24.19
CA LEU A 142 -2.16 2.82 -23.46
C LEU A 142 -3.21 3.89 -23.87
N GLU A 143 -3.58 3.92 -25.15
CA GLU A 143 -4.59 4.85 -25.65
C GLU A 143 -5.98 4.57 -25.06
N GLU A 144 -6.39 3.30 -24.98
CA GLU A 144 -7.66 2.89 -24.37
C GLU A 144 -7.75 3.30 -22.89
N ILE A 145 -6.66 3.12 -22.13
CA ILE A 145 -6.59 3.49 -20.72
C ILE A 145 -6.62 5.02 -20.56
N THR A 146 -5.82 5.75 -21.34
CA THR A 146 -5.70 7.21 -21.20
C THR A 146 -6.94 7.96 -21.69
N GLN A 147 -7.62 7.46 -22.72
CA GLN A 147 -8.90 7.99 -23.19
C GLN A 147 -10.10 7.49 -22.37
N ARG A 148 -9.91 6.45 -21.54
CA ARG A 148 -10.96 5.80 -20.77
C ARG A 148 -12.11 5.36 -21.69
N LYS A 149 -11.77 4.63 -22.75
CA LYS A 149 -12.77 4.10 -23.67
C LYS A 149 -13.78 3.25 -22.89
N GLU A 150 -15.03 3.25 -23.32
CA GLU A 150 -16.15 2.55 -22.65
C GLU A 150 -15.80 1.10 -22.33
N THR A 151 -15.17 0.39 -23.28
CA THR A 151 -14.69 -0.99 -23.10
C THR A 151 -13.76 -1.16 -21.89
N PHE A 152 -12.82 -0.23 -21.65
CA PHE A 152 -11.94 -0.30 -20.48
C PHE A 152 -12.71 -0.11 -19.17
N ILE A 153 -13.68 0.82 -19.15
CA ILE A 153 -14.50 1.09 -17.96
C ILE A 153 -15.41 -0.10 -17.66
N GLU A 154 -16.07 -0.66 -18.66
CA GLU A 154 -16.94 -1.84 -18.52
C GLU A 154 -16.14 -3.05 -18.01
N SER A 155 -14.93 -3.27 -18.54
CA SER A 155 -14.07 -4.34 -18.06
C SER A 155 -13.69 -4.17 -16.59
N LEU A 156 -13.38 -2.96 -16.12
CA LEU A 156 -13.06 -2.70 -14.70
C LEU A 156 -14.19 -3.15 -13.76
N ALA A 157 -15.44 -2.88 -14.13
CA ALA A 157 -16.61 -3.32 -13.37
C ALA A 157 -16.73 -4.85 -13.36
N SER A 158 -16.42 -5.51 -14.47
CA SER A 158 -16.53 -6.97 -14.60
C SER A 158 -15.48 -7.78 -13.84
N TYR A 159 -14.32 -7.19 -13.53
CA TYR A 159 -13.22 -7.83 -12.79
C TYR A 159 -13.14 -7.40 -11.32
N GLY A 160 -14.17 -6.73 -10.79
CA GLY A 160 -14.25 -6.39 -9.38
C GLY A 160 -13.13 -5.45 -8.90
N LEU A 161 -12.60 -4.59 -9.79
CA LEU A 161 -11.54 -3.65 -9.43
C LEU A 161 -12.08 -2.50 -8.59
N PHE A 162 -12.27 -2.82 -7.32
CA PHE A 162 -12.58 -1.87 -6.27
C PHE A 162 -11.41 -1.77 -5.28
N ILE A 163 -10.29 -2.43 -5.56
CA ILE A 163 -9.32 -2.82 -4.54
C ILE A 163 -7.90 -2.53 -5.00
N ALA A 164 -7.36 -1.39 -4.55
CA ALA A 164 -5.97 -1.20 -4.11
C ALA A 164 -5.68 0.27 -3.78
N GLY A 165 -5.21 0.55 -2.56
CA GLY A 165 -4.44 1.75 -2.22
C GLY A 165 -5.16 2.86 -1.42
N SER A 166 -4.66 3.08 -0.20
CA SER A 166 -4.76 4.29 0.64
C SER A 166 -4.11 5.50 -0.08
N SER A 167 -4.40 6.78 0.11
CA SER A 167 -5.22 7.65 0.97
C SER A 167 -6.18 8.45 0.04
N GLY A 168 -7.05 9.41 0.39
CA GLY A 168 -7.30 10.14 1.62
C GLY A 168 -8.08 11.45 1.37
N VAL A 169 -8.84 11.60 0.27
CA VAL A 169 -9.63 12.81 -0.02
C VAL A 169 -10.90 12.45 -0.81
N GLN A 170 -12.02 13.14 -0.54
CA GLN A 170 -13.22 13.08 -1.39
C GLN A 170 -12.89 13.50 -2.83
N GLY A 171 -13.14 12.62 -3.80
CA GLY A 171 -13.17 12.99 -5.20
C GLY A 171 -11.92 12.66 -6.02
N GLU A 172 -11.02 11.77 -5.58
CA GLU A 172 -10.02 11.14 -6.46
C GLU A 172 -10.59 9.92 -7.22
N TRP A 173 -10.02 9.58 -8.39
CA TRP A 173 -10.32 8.30 -9.07
C TRP A 173 -9.52 7.18 -8.37
N PRO A 174 -10.01 5.93 -8.42
CA PRO A 174 -9.27 4.79 -7.90
C PRO A 174 -7.87 4.74 -8.49
N LYS A 175 -6.88 4.53 -7.61
CA LYS A 175 -5.57 4.03 -8.00
C LYS A 175 -5.80 2.61 -8.53
N LEU A 176 -5.34 2.29 -9.75
CA LEU A 176 -5.44 0.95 -10.31
C LEU A 176 -4.07 0.28 -10.34
N LEU A 177 -4.03 -1.02 -10.05
CA LEU A 177 -2.83 -1.82 -10.27
C LEU A 177 -2.94 -2.49 -11.63
N LEU A 178 -2.00 -2.19 -12.52
CA LEU A 178 -1.91 -2.78 -13.86
C LEU A 178 -0.56 -3.47 -14.07
N THR A 179 -0.56 -4.53 -14.86
CA THR A 179 0.65 -5.17 -15.38
C THR A 179 0.74 -4.95 -16.88
N GLN A 180 1.84 -4.35 -17.34
CA GLN A 180 2.19 -4.34 -18.75
C GLN A 180 2.81 -5.68 -19.09
N ALA A 181 2.25 -6.36 -20.09
CA ALA A 181 2.73 -7.66 -20.55
C ALA A 181 3.81 -7.53 -21.64
N GLN A 182 4.42 -8.65 -22.00
CA GLN A 182 5.43 -8.76 -23.06
C GLN A 182 4.89 -8.39 -24.45
N ASP A 183 3.59 -8.56 -24.69
CA ASP A 183 2.90 -8.16 -25.93
C ASP A 183 2.68 -6.63 -26.03
N GLY A 184 3.00 -5.88 -24.98
CA GLY A 184 2.87 -4.42 -24.91
C GLY A 184 1.51 -3.92 -24.42
N LEU A 185 0.53 -4.81 -24.19
CA LEU A 185 -0.76 -4.48 -23.62
C LEU A 185 -0.71 -4.40 -22.09
N TYR A 186 -1.72 -3.76 -21.50
CA TYR A 186 -1.88 -3.57 -20.08
C TYR A 186 -3.07 -4.38 -19.58
N TYR A 187 -2.85 -5.11 -18.50
CA TYR A 187 -3.83 -5.98 -17.87
C TYR A 187 -4.03 -5.53 -16.43
N LEU A 188 -5.16 -5.93 -15.85
CA LEU A 188 -5.35 -5.79 -14.42
C LEU A 188 -4.33 -6.66 -13.69
N ASP A 189 -3.70 -6.13 -12.64
CA ASP A 189 -2.53 -6.78 -12.02
C ASP A 189 -2.82 -8.20 -11.53
N HIS A 190 -4.06 -8.47 -11.08
CA HIS A 190 -4.47 -9.78 -10.59
C HIS A 190 -4.93 -10.75 -11.69
N THR A 191 -5.11 -10.30 -12.94
CA THR A 191 -5.67 -11.12 -14.03
C THR A 191 -4.62 -11.65 -15.00
N LEU A 192 -3.37 -11.18 -14.89
CA LEU A 192 -2.27 -11.62 -15.73
C LEU A 192 -1.31 -12.50 -14.94
N ALA A 193 -0.94 -13.64 -15.51
CA ALA A 193 0.09 -14.49 -14.93
C ALA A 193 1.46 -13.80 -14.96
N ASP A 194 2.24 -13.98 -13.89
CA ASP A 194 3.55 -13.34 -13.71
C ASP A 194 4.56 -13.64 -14.83
N GLU A 195 4.44 -14.80 -15.51
CA GLU A 195 5.32 -15.18 -16.63
C GLU A 195 5.19 -14.27 -17.86
N HIS A 196 4.04 -13.61 -18.01
CA HIS A 196 3.81 -12.65 -19.09
C HIS A 196 4.14 -11.21 -18.69
N ALA A 197 4.43 -10.98 -17.41
CA ALA A 197 4.67 -9.63 -16.89
C ALA A 197 5.98 -9.06 -17.43
N LYS A 198 5.92 -7.83 -17.93
CA LYS A 198 7.08 -7.02 -18.31
C LYS A 198 7.34 -5.92 -17.29
N LYS A 199 6.28 -5.29 -16.77
CA LYS A 199 6.38 -4.21 -15.79
C LYS A 199 5.06 -4.04 -15.02
N HIS A 200 5.14 -3.74 -13.74
CA HIS A 200 3.97 -3.48 -12.89
C HIS A 200 3.82 -1.99 -12.60
N TRP A 201 2.58 -1.53 -12.56
CA TRP A 201 2.21 -0.12 -12.51
C TRP A 201 1.14 0.12 -11.46
N LEU A 202 1.26 1.24 -10.75
CA LEU A 202 0.14 1.91 -10.10
C LEU A 202 -0.27 3.07 -11.00
N VAL A 203 -1.53 3.10 -11.39
CA VAL A 203 -2.07 4.10 -12.32
C VAL A 203 -3.04 5.01 -11.59
N LYS A 204 -2.72 6.31 -11.56
CA LYS A 204 -3.58 7.35 -11.01
C LYS A 204 -4.30 8.11 -12.12
N PHE A 205 -5.58 8.34 -11.95
CA PHE A 205 -6.41 9.06 -12.92
C PHE A 205 -6.83 10.41 -12.36
N SER A 206 -6.88 11.45 -13.19
CA SER A 206 -7.46 12.73 -12.77
C SER A 206 -8.97 12.56 -12.56
N ARG A 207 -9.50 13.06 -11.43
CA ARG A 207 -10.95 13.15 -11.20
C ARG A 207 -11.39 14.58 -11.08
N GLY A 208 -12.62 14.80 -11.54
CA GLY A 208 -13.31 16.07 -11.38
C GLY A 208 -12.80 17.15 -12.32
N HIS A 209 -13.38 18.33 -12.10
CA HIS A 209 -13.08 19.55 -12.83
C HIS A 209 -12.31 20.55 -11.95
N ASP A 210 -11.86 20.15 -10.75
CA ASP A 210 -11.05 21.02 -9.89
C ASP A 210 -9.65 21.18 -10.52
N PRO A 211 -9.31 22.39 -11.00
CA PRO A 211 -8.03 22.62 -11.66
C PRO A 211 -6.83 22.40 -10.73
N ARG A 212 -7.00 22.54 -9.41
CA ARG A 212 -5.94 22.33 -8.41
C ARG A 212 -5.61 20.84 -8.26
N LEU A 213 -6.62 19.98 -8.19
CA LEU A 213 -6.41 18.53 -8.12
C LEU A 213 -5.76 17.99 -9.39
N GLU A 214 -6.19 18.48 -10.56
CA GLU A 214 -5.54 18.16 -11.82
C GLU A 214 -4.09 18.66 -11.87
N LYS A 215 -3.82 19.85 -11.32
CA LYS A 215 -2.46 20.38 -11.22
C LYS A 215 -1.59 19.50 -10.32
N ILE A 216 -2.08 19.04 -9.17
CA ILE A 216 -1.35 18.13 -8.28
C ILE A 216 -0.93 16.86 -9.04
N LEU A 217 -1.87 16.19 -9.70
CA LEU A 217 -1.59 14.97 -10.46
C LEU A 217 -0.58 15.21 -11.59
N SER A 218 -0.76 16.27 -12.38
CA SER A 218 0.14 16.59 -13.51
C SER A 218 1.54 17.02 -13.08
N GLN A 219 1.73 17.42 -11.83
CA GLN A 219 3.03 17.83 -11.29
C GLN A 219 3.74 16.72 -10.52
N GLU A 220 3.07 15.62 -10.16
CA GLU A 220 3.68 14.53 -9.39
C GLU A 220 4.90 13.91 -10.10
N ALA A 221 4.85 13.73 -11.43
CA ALA A 221 6.00 13.27 -12.21
C ALA A 221 7.21 14.23 -12.10
N LEU A 222 6.96 15.55 -12.16
CA LEU A 222 8.00 16.57 -12.03
C LEU A 222 8.54 16.63 -10.59
N TYR A 223 7.67 16.51 -9.59
CA TYR A 223 8.07 16.45 -8.19
C TYR A 223 8.97 15.24 -7.92
N MET A 224 8.69 14.09 -8.53
CA MET A 224 9.53 12.90 -8.40
C MET A 224 10.87 13.03 -9.14
N GLN A 225 10.92 13.79 -10.25
CA GLN A 225 12.19 14.17 -10.88
C GLN A 225 13.01 15.11 -9.97
N LEU A 226 12.36 16.08 -9.32
CA LEU A 226 13.00 16.95 -8.32
C LEU A 226 13.50 16.14 -7.13
N ALA A 227 12.72 15.18 -6.63
CA ALA A 227 13.14 14.27 -5.56
C ALA A 227 14.43 13.54 -5.94
N ARG A 228 14.54 13.01 -7.16
CA ARG A 228 15.78 12.41 -7.64
C ARG A 228 16.93 13.41 -7.74
N HIS A 229 16.66 14.64 -8.20
CA HIS A 229 17.69 15.69 -8.26
C HIS A 229 18.20 16.10 -6.86
N LEU A 230 17.36 16.00 -5.84
CA LEU A 230 17.70 16.17 -4.43
C LEU A 230 18.34 14.91 -3.81
N ASP A 231 18.69 13.92 -4.64
CA ASP A 231 19.32 12.67 -4.25
C ASP A 231 18.44 11.84 -3.27
N LEU A 232 17.11 11.98 -3.35
CA LEU A 232 16.19 11.07 -2.65
C LEU A 232 16.11 9.74 -3.38
N ARG A 233 15.84 8.66 -2.64
CA ARG A 233 15.66 7.32 -3.20
C ARG A 233 14.38 7.25 -4.04
N VAL A 234 14.50 7.46 -5.34
CA VAL A 234 13.41 7.31 -6.32
C VAL A 234 13.62 6.04 -7.14
N TYR A 235 12.61 5.17 -7.22
CA TYR A 235 12.73 3.88 -7.90
C TYR A 235 12.98 4.03 -9.41
N GLN A 236 12.04 4.66 -10.11
CA GLN A 236 12.03 4.87 -11.55
C GLN A 236 11.24 6.14 -11.88
N ASP A 237 11.34 6.58 -13.13
CA ASP A 237 10.53 7.70 -13.62
C ASP A 237 9.05 7.36 -13.65
N ILE A 238 8.24 8.34 -13.25
CA ILE A 238 6.80 8.32 -13.41
C ILE A 238 6.46 8.89 -14.79
N GLU A 239 5.53 8.22 -15.48
CA GLU A 239 5.10 8.63 -16.81
C GLU A 239 3.73 9.31 -16.75
N LEU A 240 3.66 10.55 -17.24
CA LEU A 240 2.39 11.26 -17.39
C LEU A 240 1.90 11.14 -18.83
N HIS A 241 0.81 10.40 -19.03
CA HIS A 241 0.15 10.23 -20.32
C HIS A 241 -1.19 10.97 -20.30
N LYS A 242 -1.23 12.16 -20.90
CA LYS A 242 -2.39 13.08 -20.85
C LYS A 242 -2.76 13.41 -19.40
N ARG A 243 -3.87 12.87 -18.88
CA ARG A 243 -4.38 13.08 -17.52
C ARG A 243 -4.33 11.79 -16.68
N THR A 244 -3.42 10.88 -17.03
CA THR A 244 -3.24 9.59 -16.38
C THR A 244 -1.76 9.39 -16.05
N LEU A 245 -1.47 9.14 -14.79
CA LEU A 245 -0.12 9.01 -14.24
C LEU A 245 0.19 7.53 -14.03
N PHE A 246 1.28 7.05 -14.62
CA PHE A 246 1.76 5.67 -14.52
C PHE A 246 3.01 5.64 -13.63
N ILE A 247 2.88 5.00 -12.47
CA ILE A 247 3.92 4.93 -11.44
C ILE A 247 4.47 3.50 -11.42
N PRO A 248 5.76 3.28 -11.75
CA PRO A 248 6.36 1.96 -11.64
C PRO A 248 6.34 1.46 -10.20
N ARG A 249 5.83 0.24 -10.01
CA ARG A 249 5.80 -0.41 -8.70
C ARG A 249 7.19 -0.87 -8.29
N PHE A 250 7.62 -0.47 -7.10
CA PHE A 250 8.89 -0.89 -6.49
C PHE A 250 8.75 -2.13 -5.59
N ASP A 251 7.51 -2.57 -5.32
CA ASP A 251 7.21 -3.81 -4.59
C ASP A 251 7.12 -5.04 -5.52
N ARG A 252 7.46 -4.86 -6.80
CA ARG A 252 7.49 -5.88 -7.85
C ARG A 252 8.80 -5.76 -8.61
N LYS A 253 9.49 -6.88 -8.80
CA LYS A 253 10.71 -6.95 -9.60
C LYS A 253 10.64 -8.14 -10.55
N VAL A 254 10.53 -7.84 -11.84
CA VAL A 254 10.56 -8.85 -12.90
C VAL A 254 12.01 -9.33 -13.05
N THR A 255 12.20 -10.65 -13.00
CA THR A 255 13.48 -11.34 -13.15
C THR A 255 13.35 -12.47 -14.15
N ASP A 256 14.47 -13.05 -14.58
CA ASP A 256 14.46 -14.25 -15.45
C ASP A 256 13.80 -15.47 -14.79
N ARG A 257 13.62 -15.46 -13.46
CA ARG A 257 12.97 -16.52 -12.68
C ARG A 257 11.48 -16.24 -12.41
N GLY A 258 10.96 -15.11 -12.87
CA GLY A 258 9.61 -14.62 -12.62
C GLY A 258 9.59 -13.31 -11.80
N VAL A 259 8.45 -13.02 -11.18
CA VAL A 259 8.20 -11.76 -10.45
C VAL A 259 8.47 -11.93 -8.96
N GLU A 260 9.55 -11.32 -8.47
CA GLU A 260 9.82 -11.16 -7.04
C GLU A 260 8.87 -10.10 -6.45
N ARG A 261 8.21 -10.41 -5.33
CA ARG A 261 7.37 -9.44 -4.57
C ARG A 261 8.12 -9.01 -3.33
N ILE A 262 8.38 -7.72 -3.17
CA ILE A 262 9.16 -7.20 -2.05
C ILE A 262 8.21 -6.83 -0.90
N SER A 263 8.53 -7.23 0.32
CA SER A 263 7.74 -6.87 1.49
C SER A 263 7.72 -5.36 1.72
N GLN A 264 6.56 -4.81 2.07
CA GLN A 264 6.31 -3.39 2.30
C GLN A 264 5.53 -3.26 3.61
N GLU A 265 5.91 -2.32 4.46
CA GLU A 265 5.24 -2.08 5.75
C GLU A 265 5.29 -0.59 6.07
N SER A 266 4.15 0.06 6.29
CA SER A 266 4.11 1.48 6.60
C SER A 266 4.78 1.79 7.94
N ILE A 267 5.19 3.05 8.15
CA ILE A 267 5.68 3.49 9.45
C ILE A 267 4.60 3.36 10.54
N ALA A 268 3.31 3.49 10.18
CA ALA A 268 2.21 3.21 11.10
C ALA A 268 2.23 1.74 11.58
N ALA A 269 2.33 0.79 10.66
CA ALA A 269 2.42 -0.64 10.98
C ALA A 269 3.72 -0.98 11.73
N LEU A 270 4.86 -0.41 11.33
CA LEU A 270 6.15 -0.58 11.99
C LEU A 270 6.16 -0.05 13.45
N SER A 271 5.31 0.92 13.76
CA SER A 271 5.13 1.40 15.14
C SER A 271 4.24 0.50 16.02
N ASP A 272 3.74 -0.60 15.46
CA ASP A 272 2.82 -1.55 16.09
C ASP A 272 1.50 -0.93 16.57
N GLN A 273 1.07 0.15 15.91
CA GLN A 273 -0.18 0.85 16.23
C GLN A 273 -1.22 0.58 15.14
N ALA A 274 -2.28 -0.14 15.50
CA ALA A 274 -3.45 -0.30 14.64
C ALA A 274 -4.32 0.98 14.63
N GLY A 275 -5.08 1.16 13.55
CA GLY A 275 -6.07 2.23 13.43
C GLY A 275 -5.77 3.30 12.39
N PHE A 276 -6.81 4.09 12.10
CA PHE A 276 -6.73 5.24 11.20
C PHE A 276 -6.27 6.48 11.98
N GLY A 277 -5.26 7.18 11.46
CA GLY A 277 -4.76 8.40 12.10
C GLY A 277 -3.67 8.20 13.17
N VAL A 278 -2.90 7.11 13.08
CA VAL A 278 -1.65 6.94 13.87
C VAL A 278 -0.75 8.16 13.66
N LYS A 279 -0.46 8.88 14.75
CA LYS A 279 0.40 10.07 14.75
C LYS A 279 1.69 9.78 15.48
N LEU A 280 2.80 10.03 14.81
CA LEU A 280 4.13 9.95 15.38
C LEU A 280 4.84 11.29 15.17
N SER A 281 5.78 11.62 16.05
CA SER A 281 6.73 12.70 15.82
C SER A 281 7.84 12.24 14.86
N HIS A 282 8.53 13.20 14.23
CA HIS A 282 9.74 12.88 13.46
C HIS A 282 10.79 12.17 14.34
N ASN A 283 10.91 12.56 15.61
CA ASN A 283 11.80 11.92 16.58
C ASN A 283 11.47 10.43 16.80
N GLN A 284 10.19 10.11 17.01
CA GLN A 284 9.73 8.74 17.16
C GLN A 284 10.01 7.91 15.91
N ILE A 285 9.80 8.48 14.72
CA ILE A 285 10.07 7.80 13.46
C ILE A 285 11.58 7.53 13.29
N CYS A 286 12.44 8.50 13.58
CA CYS A 286 13.89 8.30 13.58
C CYS A 286 14.30 7.16 14.54
N GLN A 287 13.69 7.07 15.73
CA GLN A 287 13.96 5.98 16.68
C GLN A 287 13.46 4.62 16.16
N LEU A 288 12.31 4.57 15.50
CA LEU A 288 11.81 3.35 14.86
C LEU A 288 12.76 2.87 13.77
N LEU A 289 13.24 3.78 12.91
CA LEU A 289 14.24 3.46 11.88
C LEU A 289 15.57 2.99 12.50
N ALA A 290 16.02 3.67 13.57
CA ALA A 290 17.21 3.29 14.34
C ALA A 290 17.17 1.84 14.82
N ASN A 291 15.99 1.38 15.25
CA ASN A 291 15.79 0.06 15.85
C ASN A 291 15.47 -1.05 14.84
N SER A 292 15.08 -0.71 13.61
CA SER A 292 14.52 -1.67 12.65
C SER A 292 15.34 -1.84 11.37
N CYS A 293 16.00 -0.80 10.89
CA CYS A 293 16.72 -0.84 9.63
C CYS A 293 18.10 -1.48 9.78
N THR A 294 18.57 -2.16 8.74
CA THR A 294 19.90 -2.81 8.72
C THR A 294 21.04 -1.80 8.76
N HIS A 295 20.84 -0.62 8.14
CA HIS A 295 21.81 0.48 8.11
C HIS A 295 21.15 1.78 8.61
N PRO A 296 20.93 1.92 9.92
CA PRO A 296 20.01 2.94 10.42
C PRO A 296 20.44 4.38 10.14
N GLU A 297 21.74 4.69 10.20
CA GLU A 297 22.23 6.04 9.89
C GLU A 297 21.90 6.47 8.46
N THR A 298 22.04 5.55 7.49
CA THR A 298 21.70 5.82 6.09
C THR A 298 20.20 6.08 5.92
N GLU A 299 19.36 5.27 6.57
CA GLU A 299 17.91 5.38 6.46
C GLU A 299 17.36 6.61 7.21
N ILE A 300 17.97 6.99 8.33
CA ILE A 300 17.63 8.24 9.03
C ILE A 300 18.00 9.44 8.16
N ILE A 301 19.19 9.47 7.54
CA ILE A 301 19.57 10.57 6.63
C ILE A 301 18.59 10.66 5.45
N GLU A 302 18.26 9.53 4.82
CA GLU A 302 17.25 9.48 3.74
C GLU A 302 15.90 10.04 4.22
N TYR A 303 15.43 9.65 5.41
CA TYR A 303 14.20 10.16 5.99
C TYR A 303 14.22 11.66 6.24
N LEU A 304 15.32 12.20 6.81
CA LEU A 304 15.48 13.63 7.05
C LEU A 304 15.49 14.43 5.74
N LYS A 305 16.16 13.92 4.71
CA LYS A 305 16.14 14.53 3.36
C LYS A 305 14.72 14.58 2.81
N ARG A 306 13.91 13.52 2.99
CA ARG A 306 12.49 13.50 2.59
C ARG A 306 11.67 14.56 3.33
N ASP A 307 11.89 14.72 4.64
CA ASP A 307 11.19 15.74 5.42
C ASP A 307 11.53 17.16 4.95
N ILE A 308 12.82 17.45 4.78
CA ILE A 308 13.32 18.72 4.25
C ILE A 308 12.71 19.01 2.87
N ALA A 309 12.69 18.03 1.97
CA ALA A 309 12.09 18.16 0.65
C ALA A 309 10.58 18.38 0.73
N ASN A 310 9.87 17.68 1.61
CA ASN A 310 8.43 17.88 1.84
C ASN A 310 8.12 19.31 2.29
N VAL A 311 8.91 19.86 3.22
CA VAL A 311 8.78 21.26 3.67
C VAL A 311 9.08 22.22 2.53
N ALA A 312 10.24 22.09 1.87
CA ALA A 312 10.71 23.00 0.85
C ALA A 312 9.81 23.05 -0.39
N LEU A 313 9.27 21.90 -0.82
CA LEU A 313 8.44 21.78 -2.02
C LEU A 313 6.93 21.81 -1.70
N GLY A 314 6.56 22.03 -0.44
CA GLY A 314 5.17 22.17 -0.02
C GLY A 314 4.35 20.89 -0.12
N ASN A 315 4.98 19.71 0.02
CA ASN A 315 4.24 18.48 0.23
C ASN A 315 3.83 18.37 1.70
N LYS A 316 2.56 18.66 1.98
CA LYS A 316 2.01 18.67 3.34
C LYS A 316 1.46 17.30 3.79
N ASP A 317 1.29 16.34 2.87
CA ASP A 317 0.69 15.04 3.19
C ASP A 317 1.74 14.05 3.74
N ASN A 318 2.27 14.35 4.92
CA ASN A 318 3.39 13.64 5.54
C ASN A 318 2.97 12.60 6.59
N HIS A 319 1.79 12.01 6.44
CA HIS A 319 1.27 11.06 7.42
C HIS A 319 2.04 9.73 7.44
N THR A 320 1.95 8.98 8.54
CA THR A 320 2.70 7.74 8.82
C THR A 320 2.50 6.60 7.82
N ARG A 321 1.50 6.68 6.93
CA ARG A 321 1.31 5.75 5.79
C ARG A 321 1.93 6.18 4.46
N ASN A 322 2.41 7.42 4.34
CA ASN A 322 3.14 7.92 3.17
C ASN A 322 4.66 7.72 3.31
N THR A 323 5.06 6.81 4.19
CA THR A 323 6.42 6.33 4.34
C THR A 323 6.33 4.88 4.80
N ALA A 324 7.21 4.05 4.27
CA ALA A 324 7.24 2.63 4.57
C ALA A 324 8.69 2.14 4.62
N ILE A 325 8.87 0.98 5.23
CA ILE A 325 10.05 0.14 5.07
C ILE A 325 9.77 -0.97 4.06
N GLN A 326 10.83 -1.48 3.45
CA GLN A 326 10.84 -2.72 2.71
C GLN A 326 11.78 -3.74 3.35
N ARG A 327 11.41 -5.01 3.24
CA ARG A 327 12.15 -6.14 3.78
C ARG A 327 12.45 -7.11 2.65
N SER A 328 13.73 -7.27 2.33
CA SER A 328 14.19 -8.17 1.26
C SER A 328 14.38 -9.59 1.78
N GLU A 329 14.45 -10.56 0.88
CA GLU A 329 14.78 -11.95 1.20
C GLU A 329 16.19 -12.11 1.81
N GLN A 330 17.13 -11.24 1.47
CA GLN A 330 18.51 -11.28 1.99
C GLN A 330 18.63 -10.64 3.39
N GLY A 331 17.51 -10.31 4.05
CA GLY A 331 17.49 -9.71 5.38
C GLY A 331 17.75 -8.21 5.43
N LEU A 332 17.93 -7.54 4.28
CA LEU A 332 18.03 -6.08 4.23
C LEU A 332 16.66 -5.47 4.55
N ILE A 333 16.64 -4.61 5.57
CA ILE A 333 15.51 -3.79 6.01
C ILE A 333 15.91 -2.32 5.86
N GLN A 334 15.15 -1.58 5.06
CA GLN A 334 15.43 -0.18 4.73
C GLN A 334 14.14 0.55 4.36
N LEU A 335 14.17 1.88 4.26
CA LEU A 335 13.05 2.63 3.70
C LEU A 335 12.78 2.21 2.25
N THR A 336 11.51 2.18 1.87
CA THR A 336 11.10 2.09 0.48
C THR A 336 11.63 3.28 -0.30
N PRO A 337 11.69 3.24 -1.65
CA PRO A 337 11.72 4.45 -2.44
C PRO A 337 10.61 5.44 -2.02
N VAL A 338 10.86 6.75 -2.15
CA VAL A 338 9.85 7.78 -1.88
C VAL A 338 8.69 7.65 -2.86
N PHE A 339 7.47 7.89 -2.38
CA PHE A 339 6.24 7.82 -3.15
C PHE A 339 5.24 8.87 -2.65
N ASP A 340 4.17 9.11 -3.42
CA ASP A 340 3.14 10.13 -3.13
C ASP A 340 3.75 11.51 -2.80
N PHE A 341 4.79 11.90 -3.57
CA PHE A 341 5.48 13.18 -3.44
C PHE A 341 4.96 14.18 -4.49
N ALA A 342 4.13 15.13 -4.04
CA ALA A 342 3.37 16.02 -4.91
C ALA A 342 3.16 17.41 -4.25
N PRO A 343 2.75 18.46 -4.98
CA PRO A 343 2.49 19.81 -4.44
C PRO A 343 1.20 19.87 -3.61
N MET A 344 1.12 19.13 -2.50
CA MET A 344 -0.09 18.99 -1.70
C MET A 344 -0.54 20.29 -1.01
N TRP A 345 0.30 21.34 -1.00
CA TRP A 345 -0.13 22.69 -0.63
C TRP A 345 -1.21 23.27 -1.56
N LEU A 346 -1.33 22.78 -2.79
CA LEU A 346 -2.39 23.15 -3.75
C LEU A 346 -3.75 22.52 -3.40
N HIS A 347 -3.79 21.55 -2.48
CA HIS A 347 -4.99 20.77 -2.22
C HIS A 347 -6.18 21.64 -1.78
N PRO A 348 -7.38 21.49 -2.39
CA PRO A 348 -8.52 22.38 -2.16
C PRO A 348 -8.98 22.47 -0.71
N ASP A 349 -8.96 21.34 0.00
CA ASP A 349 -9.41 21.25 1.39
C ASP A 349 -8.36 21.76 2.40
N GLY A 350 -7.12 22.00 1.93
CA GLY A 350 -5.98 22.28 2.80
C GLY A 350 -5.55 21.05 3.59
N ILE A 351 -4.32 20.58 3.36
CA ILE A 351 -3.76 19.45 4.09
C ILE A 351 -2.85 19.97 5.20
N ALA A 352 -3.15 19.57 6.43
CA ALA A 352 -2.32 19.85 7.59
C ALA A 352 -1.27 18.75 7.78
N ARG A 353 -0.01 19.13 8.00
CA ARG A 353 1.04 18.19 8.38
C ARG A 353 0.71 17.53 9.71
N THR A 354 0.77 16.20 9.72
CA THR A 354 0.39 15.36 10.87
C THR A 354 1.61 14.90 11.66
N THR A 355 2.71 14.60 10.97
CA THR A 355 4.01 14.33 11.58
C THR A 355 4.75 15.65 11.78
N ARG A 356 5.28 15.88 12.99
CA ARG A 356 5.94 17.14 13.40
C ARG A 356 7.16 16.86 14.26
N TRP A 357 8.08 17.82 14.32
CA TRP A 357 9.17 17.77 15.29
C TRP A 357 8.63 18.10 16.68
N GLU A 358 9.15 17.44 17.73
CA GLU A 358 8.68 17.67 19.11
C GLU A 358 9.07 19.04 19.65
N ARG A 359 10.12 19.63 19.08
CA ARG A 359 10.64 20.96 19.38
C ARG A 359 10.93 21.69 18.09
N ASP A 360 11.01 23.01 18.18
CA ASP A 360 11.42 23.88 17.07
C ASP A 360 10.56 23.70 15.81
N ASP A 361 9.25 23.45 15.99
CA ASP A 361 8.27 23.25 14.92
C ASP A 361 7.13 24.27 15.04
N GLN A 362 7.03 25.17 14.05
CA GLN A 362 5.98 26.18 14.00
C GLN A 362 4.80 25.69 13.14
N GLY A 363 4.09 24.67 13.63
CA GLY A 363 2.85 24.20 12.99
C GLY A 363 3.07 23.46 11.66
N GLY A 364 4.16 22.70 11.56
CA GLY A 364 4.61 21.99 10.37
C GLY A 364 5.70 22.74 9.58
N SER A 365 6.23 23.84 10.14
CA SER A 365 7.36 24.60 9.61
C SER A 365 8.53 24.51 10.59
N PRO A 366 9.44 23.55 10.42
CA PRO A 366 10.57 23.38 11.33
C PRO A 366 11.53 24.59 11.29
N GLN A 367 12.08 24.95 12.44
CA GLN A 367 13.12 25.98 12.58
C GLN A 367 14.49 25.32 12.61
N TRP A 368 15.25 25.43 11.53
CA TRP A 368 16.60 24.83 11.41
C TRP A 368 17.74 25.76 11.84
N SER A 369 17.41 27.00 12.23
CA SER A 369 18.36 28.09 12.51
C SER A 369 19.00 28.00 13.87
#